data_AF-A0A2J4YL37-F1
#
_entry.id   AF-A0A2J4YL37-F1
#
_cell.length_a   1.000
_cell.length_b   1.000
_cell.length_c   1.000
_cell.angle_alpha   90.00
_cell.angle_beta   90.00
_cell.angle_gamma   90.00
#
_symmetry.space_group_name_H-M   'P 1'
#
loop_
_entity.id
_entity.type
_entity.pdbx_description
1 polymer ?
#
loop_
_entity_poly.entity_id
_entity_poly.type
_entity_poly.pdbx_seq_one_letter_code
_entity_poly.pdbx_strand_id
1 'polypeptide(L)'
;ITGRYVLAVDDGNAYLEAGLAGLGVIALPTYMAAKHRASGALIPLFEQWRISPMPLYLAFPPNRHVNAKLRVFIDWIVELMQQHVPNSNNK
;
A
#
# COMPACT_ATOMS: atom_id res chain seq x y z
N ILE A 1 -9.67 -7.65 18.32
CA ILE A 1 -8.44 -7.41 19.10
C ILE A 1 -8.43 -5.93 19.45
N THR A 2 -8.61 -5.56 20.71
CA THR A 2 -8.43 -4.15 21.14
C THR A 2 -6.96 -3.98 21.49
N GLY A 3 -6.16 -3.51 20.53
CA GLY A 3 -4.74 -3.26 20.75
C GLY A 3 -4.52 -2.04 21.63
N ARG A 4 -3.53 -2.10 22.53
CA ARG A 4 -3.05 -0.92 23.26
C ARG A 4 -2.11 -0.14 22.33
N TYR A 5 -2.44 1.11 22.02
CA TYR A 5 -1.63 2.00 21.21
C TYR A 5 -1.26 3.27 21.99
N VAL A 6 -0.16 3.91 21.59
CA VAL A 6 0.29 5.22 22.11
C VAL A 6 -0.05 6.35 21.12
N LEU A 7 -0.20 6.01 19.83
CA LEU A 7 -0.53 6.94 18.76
C LEU A 7 -1.55 6.29 17.80
N ALA A 8 -2.50 7.08 17.33
CA ALA A 8 -3.43 6.72 16.25
C ALA A 8 -3.39 7.81 15.18
N VAL A 9 -3.29 7.41 13.92
CA VAL A 9 -3.20 8.28 12.75
C VAL A 9 -4.06 7.72 11.61
N ASP A 10 -4.52 8.58 10.72
CA ASP A 10 -5.33 8.25 9.55
C ASP A 10 -4.60 8.46 8.20
N ASP A 11 -3.29 8.76 8.25
CA ASP A 11 -2.42 8.93 7.10
C ASP A 11 -1.32 7.85 7.04
N GLY A 12 -1.05 7.36 5.82
CA GLY A 12 -0.08 6.28 5.61
C GLY A 12 1.37 6.69 5.88
N ASN A 13 1.76 7.92 5.54
CA ASN A 13 3.13 8.39 5.77
C ASN A 13 3.36 8.65 7.26
N ALA A 14 2.40 9.26 7.94
CA ALA A 14 2.45 9.44 9.40
C ALA A 14 2.59 8.09 10.13
N TYR A 15 1.94 7.05 9.62
CA TYR A 15 2.04 5.70 10.18
C TYR A 15 3.42 5.08 9.97
N LEU A 16 4.02 5.24 8.78
CA LEU A 16 5.40 4.81 8.50
C LEU A 16 6.40 5.51 9.42
N GLU A 17 6.33 6.85 9.51
CA GLU A 17 7.23 7.64 10.36
C GLU A 17 7.09 7.26 11.84
N ALA A 18 5.88 6.97 12.31
CA ALA A 18 5.67 6.48 13.67
C ALA A 18 6.39 5.15 13.96
N GLY A 19 6.38 4.22 13.00
CA GLY A 19 7.12 2.96 13.15
C GLY A 19 8.63 3.17 13.09
N LEU A 20 9.13 4.05 12.22
CA LEU A 20 10.55 4.41 12.15
C LEU A 20 11.03 5.12 13.42
N ALA A 21 10.17 5.89 14.07
CA ALA A 21 10.42 6.49 15.38
C ALA A 21 10.31 5.50 16.55
N GLY A 22 9.98 4.23 16.30
CA GLY A 22 9.89 3.19 17.33
C GLY A 22 8.64 3.29 18.21
N LEU A 23 7.57 3.93 17.74
CA LEU A 23 6.33 4.13 18.51
C LEU A 23 5.44 2.87 18.57
N GLY A 24 5.82 1.79 17.88
CA GLY A 24 5.16 0.49 17.98
C GLY A 24 5.19 -0.33 16.70
N VAL A 25 4.31 -1.32 16.63
CA VAL A 25 4.13 -2.19 15.46
C VAL A 25 3.19 -1.53 14.46
N ILE A 26 3.58 -1.55 13.19
CA ILE A 26 2.79 -0.98 12.10
C ILE A 26 2.49 -2.01 11.00
N ALA A 27 1.29 -1.95 10.44
CA ALA A 27 0.85 -2.73 9.28
C ALA A 27 0.85 -1.86 8.01
N LEU A 28 1.88 -1.99 7.18
CA LEU A 28 2.07 -1.18 5.97
C LEU A 28 1.87 -1.99 4.68
N PRO A 29 1.44 -1.35 3.58
CA PRO A 29 1.62 -1.90 2.25
C PRO A 29 3.11 -2.20 1.97
N THR A 30 3.37 -3.32 1.28
CA THR A 30 4.74 -3.79 1.01
C THR A 30 5.61 -2.73 0.32
N TYR A 31 5.04 -1.94 -0.58
CA TYR A 31 5.78 -0.91 -1.32
C TYR A 31 6.29 0.21 -0.40
N MET A 32 5.56 0.55 0.67
CA MET A 32 6.00 1.56 1.65
C MET A 32 7.11 1.02 2.54
N ALA A 33 7.02 -0.26 2.92
CA ALA A 33 8.01 -0.89 3.79
C ALA A 33 9.30 -1.29 3.06
N ALA A 34 9.28 -1.48 1.74
CA ALA A 34 10.36 -2.12 0.97
C ALA A 34 11.75 -1.51 1.23
N LYS A 35 11.87 -0.19 1.11
CA LYS A 35 13.14 0.54 1.34
C LYS A 35 13.63 0.38 2.79
N HIS A 36 12.73 0.55 3.74
CA HIS A 36 13.06 0.52 5.17
C HIS A 36 13.38 -0.90 5.65
N ARG A 37 12.70 -1.91 5.09
CA ARG A 37 13.04 -3.31 5.29
C ARG A 37 14.43 -3.66 4.75
N ALA A 38 14.75 -3.21 3.53
CA ALA A 38 16.07 -3.45 2.94
C ALA A 38 17.20 -2.82 3.77
N SER A 39 16.96 -1.66 4.36
CA SER A 39 17.94 -0.99 5.25
C SER A 39 18.02 -1.57 6.67
N GLY A 40 17.08 -2.43 7.06
CA GLY A 40 16.95 -2.91 8.45
C GLY A 40 16.29 -1.90 9.41
N ALA A 41 15.91 -0.71 8.95
CA ALA A 41 15.18 0.28 9.75
C ALA A 41 13.77 -0.20 10.16
N LEU A 42 13.17 -1.10 9.36
CA LEU A 42 11.98 -1.86 9.75
C LEU A 42 12.28 -3.36 9.66
N ILE A 43 11.79 -4.10 10.63
CA ILE A 43 11.88 -5.57 10.64
C ILE A 43 10.48 -6.18 10.42
N PRO A 44 10.37 -7.23 9.59
CA PRO A 44 9.11 -7.93 9.42
C PRO A 44 8.73 -8.67 10.70
N LEU A 45 7.43 -8.65 11.03
CA LEU A 45 6.85 -9.41 12.13
C LEU A 45 5.78 -10.36 11.58
N PHE A 46 5.58 -11.48 12.27
CA PHE A 46 4.54 -12.46 11.94
C PHE A 46 4.60 -12.96 10.48
N GLU A 47 5.79 -13.30 9.96
CA GLU A 47 5.96 -13.68 8.54
C GLU A 47 5.11 -14.88 8.07
N GLN A 48 4.64 -15.71 9.01
CA GLN A 48 3.73 -16.83 8.73
C GLN A 48 2.27 -16.40 8.56
N TRP A 49 1.96 -15.13 8.86
CA TRP A 49 0.63 -14.54 8.77
C TRP A 49 0.56 -13.57 7.60
N ARG A 50 -0.61 -13.48 6.97
CA ARG A 50 -0.87 -12.54 5.88
C ARG A 50 -2.11 -11.72 6.19
N ILE A 51 -2.00 -10.41 5.98
CA ILE A 51 -3.15 -9.52 5.94
C ILE A 51 -3.81 -9.70 4.58
N SER A 52 -5.15 -9.73 4.54
CA SER A 52 -5.90 -9.77 3.29
C SER A 52 -5.44 -8.64 2.36
N PRO A 53 -5.14 -8.93 1.09
CA PRO A 53 -4.67 -7.91 0.15
C PRO A 53 -5.75 -6.86 -0.05
N MET A 54 -5.34 -5.60 -0.09
CA MET A 54 -6.21 -4.47 -0.39
C MET A 54 -6.09 -4.14 -1.89
N PRO A 55 -7.15 -4.31 -2.69
CA PRO A 55 -7.12 -3.99 -4.10
C PRO A 55 -6.96 -2.47 -4.33
N LEU A 56 -6.11 -2.11 -5.31
CA LEU A 56 -5.95 -0.74 -5.77
C LEU A 56 -6.92 -0.49 -6.94
N TYR A 57 -7.72 0.57 -6.84
CA TYR A 57 -8.69 0.95 -7.86
C TYR A 57 -8.35 2.30 -8.48
N LEU A 58 -8.69 2.45 -9.75
CA LEU A 58 -8.72 3.74 -10.43
C LEU A 58 -10.16 4.25 -10.46
N ALA A 59 -10.44 5.29 -9.69
CA ALA A 59 -11.78 5.87 -9.57
C ALA A 59 -11.93 7.11 -10.45
N PHE A 60 -12.99 7.14 -11.26
CA PHE A 60 -13.37 8.30 -12.08
C PHE A 60 -14.90 8.35 -12.21
N PRO A 61 -15.50 9.53 -12.43
CA PRO A 61 -16.95 9.64 -12.61
C PRO A 61 -17.45 8.77 -13.76
N PRO A 62 -18.63 8.14 -13.64
CA PRO A 62 -19.25 7.37 -14.71
C PRO A 62 -19.78 8.33 -15.79
N ASN A 63 -18.88 8.93 -16.56
CA ASN A 63 -19.24 9.71 -17.74
C ASN A 63 -19.45 8.77 -18.91
N ARG A 64 -20.56 8.98 -19.64
CA ARG A 64 -20.91 8.22 -20.86
C ARG A 64 -19.80 8.21 -21.91
N HIS A 65 -18.91 9.21 -21.88
CA HIS A 65 -17.73 9.31 -22.75
C HIS A 65 -16.48 9.57 -21.91
N VAL A 66 -15.69 8.52 -21.66
CA VAL A 66 -14.29 8.66 -21.23
C VAL A 66 -13.54 9.36 -22.36
N ASN A 67 -13.06 10.59 -22.13
CA ASN A 67 -12.34 11.33 -23.17
C ASN A 67 -11.01 10.63 -23.52
N ALA A 68 -10.49 10.90 -24.71
CA ALA A 68 -9.29 10.21 -25.22
C ALA A 68 -8.07 10.36 -24.29
N LYS A 69 -7.91 11.52 -23.62
CA LYS A 69 -6.81 11.75 -22.67
C LYS A 69 -6.90 10.85 -21.44
N LEU A 70 -8.10 10.71 -20.87
CA LEU A 70 -8.34 9.84 -19.72
C LEU A 70 -8.13 8.36 -20.11
N ARG A 71 -8.55 7.95 -21.31
CA ARG A 71 -8.30 6.58 -21.81
C ARG A 71 -6.81 6.28 -21.89
N VAL A 72 -6.03 7.14 -22.55
CA VAL A 72 -4.58 6.97 -22.67
C VAL A 72 -3.90 6.95 -21.30
N PHE A 73 -4.37 7.78 -20.35
CA PHE A 73 -3.87 7.75 -18.97
C PHE A 73 -4.21 6.43 -18.25
N ILE A 74 -5.44 5.93 -18.40
CA ILE A 74 -5.87 4.64 -17.84
C ILE A 74 -4.99 3.50 -18.39
N ASP A 75 -4.81 3.45 -19.70
CA ASP A 75 -4.02 2.41 -20.35
C ASP A 75 -2.56 2.44 -19.86
N TRP A 76 -1.97 3.63 -19.80
CA TRP A 76 -0.61 3.84 -19.31
C TRP A 76 -0.43 3.46 -17.84
N ILE A 77 -1.34 3.89 -16.94
CA ILE A 77 -1.20 3.61 -15.51
C ILE A 77 -1.41 2.12 -15.20
N VAL A 78 -2.31 1.45 -15.94
CA VAL A 78 -2.52 0.00 -15.80
C VAL A 78 -1.25 -0.76 -16.19
N GLU A 79 -0.63 -0.41 -17.32
CA GLU A 79 0.64 -1.01 -17.76
C GLU A 79 1.76 -0.76 -16.74
N LEU A 80 1.87 0.47 -16.23
CA LEU A 80 2.86 0.82 -15.21
C LEU A 80 2.67 0.02 -13.91
N MET A 81 1.42 -0.13 -13.46
CA MET A 81 1.10 -0.83 -12.23
C MET A 81 1.33 -2.35 -12.34
N GLN A 82 1.17 -2.96 -13.52
CA GLN A 82 1.52 -4.37 -13.74
C GLN A 82 3.02 -4.65 -13.51
N GLN A 83 3.89 -3.66 -13.68
CA GLN A 83 5.32 -3.79 -13.42
C GLN A 83 5.68 -3.66 -11.93
N HIS A 84 4.88 -2.90 -11.16
CA HIS A 84 5.21 -2.51 -9.78
C HIS A 84 4.39 -3.25 -8.73
N VAL A 85 3.20 -3.73 -9.08
CA VAL A 85 2.33 -4.50 -8.19
C VAL A 85 2.61 -5.99 -8.42
N PRO A 86 3.09 -6.73 -7.41
CA PRO A 86 3.21 -8.17 -7.54
C PRO A 86 1.82 -8.74 -7.83
N ASN A 87 1.67 -9.50 -8.92
CA ASN A 87 0.43 -10.20 -9.22
C ASN A 87 0.03 -11.05 -8.01
N SER A 88 -1.01 -10.64 -7.27
CA SER A 88 -1.50 -11.36 -6.10
C SER A 88 -2.27 -12.64 -6.46
N ASN A 89 -2.05 -13.19 -7.66
CA ASN A 89 -2.65 -14.41 -8.19
C ASN A 89 -2.15 -15.69 -7.50
N ASN A 90 -1.92 -15.66 -6.19
CA ASN A 90 -1.81 -16.88 -5.41
C ASN A 90 -3.13 -17.13 -4.70
N LYS A 91 -3.92 -18.03 -5.30
CA LYS A 91 -4.92 -18.82 -4.57
C LYS A 91 -4.28 -19.48 -3.35
#